data_AF-A0A3A0FGF1-F1
#
_entry.id   AF-A0A3A0FGF1-F1
#
_cell.length_a   1.000
_cell.length_b   1.000
_cell.length_c   1.000
_cell.angle_alpha   90.00
_cell.angle_beta   90.00
_cell.angle_gamma   90.00
#
_symmetry.space_group_name_H-M   'P 1'
#
loop_
_entity.id
_entity.type
_entity.pdbx_description
1 polymer ?
#
loop_
_entity_poly.entity_id
_entity_poly.type
_entity_poly.pdbx_seq_one_letter_code
_entity_poly.pdbx_strand_id
1 'polypeptide(L)'
;MDEGLIRPAFDWRNSVETLIGPGGAGMNPDNIKVCARCGLRYDWRKSASSALKMTYCSSLCERADLGFTLEALLKVERAEREAPETAAPAI
;
A
#
# COMPACT_ATOMS: atom_id res chain seq x y z
N MET A 1 -25.86 22.92 21.21
CA MET A 1 -26.80 21.81 20.99
C MET A 1 -26.81 21.62 19.47
N ASP A 2 -25.67 21.29 18.84
CA ASP A 2 -24.86 20.06 18.89
C ASP A 2 -25.55 18.87 18.20
N GLU A 3 -24.73 18.04 17.56
CA GLU A 3 -25.01 16.81 16.79
C GLU A 3 -25.44 17.06 15.32
N GLY A 4 -24.64 16.84 14.27
CA GLY A 4 -23.56 15.87 14.08
C GLY A 4 -23.67 15.37 12.63
N LEU A 5 -22.99 16.06 11.70
CA LEU A 5 -22.95 15.71 10.27
C LEU A 5 -22.12 14.43 10.07
N ILE A 6 -22.72 13.29 10.39
CA ILE A 6 -22.15 11.97 10.10
C ILE A 6 -22.33 11.73 8.60
N ARG A 7 -21.22 11.85 7.87
CA ARG A 7 -21.08 11.47 6.46
C ARG A 7 -21.63 10.04 6.29
N PRO A 8 -22.49 9.74 5.29
CA PRO A 8 -22.97 8.38 5.12
C PRO A 8 -21.77 7.48 4.83
N ALA A 9 -21.64 6.44 5.66
CA ALA A 9 -20.74 5.33 5.41
C ALA A 9 -21.04 4.79 4.01
N PHE A 10 -19.97 4.66 3.22
CA PHE A 10 -19.91 4.05 1.90
C PHE A 10 -20.97 2.92 1.72
N ASP A 11 -22.06 3.25 1.03
CA ASP A 11 -23.16 2.31 0.79
C ASP A 11 -22.78 1.35 -0.33
N TRP A 12 -22.26 0.18 0.06
CA TRP A 12 -21.85 -0.92 -0.83
C TRP A 12 -23.04 -1.59 -1.54
N ARG A 13 -24.28 -1.35 -1.11
CA ARG A 13 -25.42 -2.24 -1.42
C ARG A 13 -26.10 -1.99 -2.76
N ASN A 14 -25.71 -0.93 -3.50
CA ASN A 14 -26.38 -0.52 -4.75
C ASN A 14 -25.42 -0.31 -5.94
N SER A 15 -24.28 -1.00 -5.97
CA SER A 15 -23.32 -0.98 -7.09
C SER A 15 -23.44 -2.25 -7.94
N VAL A 16 -24.45 -2.33 -8.82
CA VAL A 16 -24.54 -3.42 -9.82
C VAL A 16 -23.81 -3.07 -11.13
N GLU A 17 -23.42 -1.81 -11.33
CA GLU A 17 -22.69 -1.36 -12.54
C GLU A 17 -21.43 -0.61 -12.16
N THR A 18 -20.49 -1.31 -11.54
CA THR A 18 -19.14 -0.78 -11.47
C THR A 18 -18.16 -1.85 -11.91
N LEU A 19 -17.68 -1.64 -13.14
CA LEU A 19 -16.45 -2.18 -13.72
C LEU A 19 -15.21 -1.72 -12.91
N ILE A 20 -15.30 -1.72 -11.58
CA ILE A 20 -14.18 -1.41 -10.67
C ILE A 20 -13.35 -2.69 -10.59
N GLY A 21 -12.52 -2.91 -11.60
CA GLY A 21 -11.59 -4.03 -11.65
C GLY A 21 -10.54 -3.86 -12.75
N PRO A 22 -9.32 -4.39 -12.57
CA PRO A 22 -8.20 -4.16 -13.48
C PRO A 22 -8.38 -5.02 -14.74
N GLY A 23 -9.09 -4.46 -15.73
CA GLY A 23 -9.19 -4.96 -17.11
C GLY A 23 -10.18 -6.10 -17.35
N GLY A 24 -10.27 -6.53 -18.62
CA GLY A 24 -11.32 -7.40 -19.19
C GLY A 24 -11.44 -8.83 -18.64
N ALA A 25 -10.58 -9.22 -17.71
CA ALA A 25 -10.77 -10.42 -16.90
C ALA A 25 -11.28 -9.97 -15.52
N GLY A 26 -12.60 -9.97 -15.36
CA GLY A 26 -13.25 -9.66 -14.09
C GLY A 26 -12.65 -10.43 -12.90
N MET A 27 -12.92 -9.94 -11.69
CA MET A 27 -12.43 -10.55 -10.46
C MET A 27 -13.04 -11.95 -10.26
N ASN A 28 -12.21 -13.00 -10.26
CA ASN A 28 -12.67 -14.36 -9.90
C ASN A 28 -12.79 -14.45 -8.36
N PRO A 29 -13.99 -14.70 -7.80
CA PRO A 29 -14.25 -14.70 -6.36
C PRO A 29 -13.36 -15.65 -5.56
N ASP A 30 -12.92 -16.78 -6.14
CA ASP A 30 -12.03 -17.74 -5.48
C ASP A 30 -10.65 -17.15 -5.15
N ASN A 31 -10.25 -16.12 -5.90
CA ASN A 31 -8.97 -15.43 -5.74
C ASN A 31 -9.09 -14.08 -5.01
N ILE A 32 -10.25 -13.75 -4.45
CA ILE A 32 -10.46 -12.48 -3.78
C ILE A 32 -10.12 -12.58 -2.29
N LYS A 33 -9.25 -11.69 -1.83
CA LYS A 33 -8.85 -11.50 -0.42
C LYS A 33 -9.14 -10.08 0.03
N VAL A 34 -9.10 -9.85 1.34
CA VAL A 34 -9.24 -8.53 1.95
C VAL A 34 -7.88 -8.08 2.44
N CYS A 35 -7.46 -6.87 2.06
CA CYS A 35 -6.18 -6.31 2.49
C CYS A 35 -6.21 -6.04 3.99
N ALA A 36 -5.22 -6.54 4.74
CA ALA A 36 -5.14 -6.36 6.19
C ALA A 36 -5.01 -4.89 6.61
N ARG A 37 -4.42 -4.05 5.75
CA ARG A 37 -4.18 -2.63 6.02
C ARG A 37 -5.36 -1.72 5.68
N CYS A 38 -5.83 -1.79 4.43
CA CYS A 38 -6.82 -0.84 3.90
C CYS A 38 -8.23 -1.43 3.75
N GLY A 39 -8.43 -2.72 4.01
CA GLY A 39 -9.73 -3.38 3.91
C GLY A 39 -10.26 -3.58 2.48
N LEU A 40 -9.49 -3.22 1.45
CA LEU A 40 -9.92 -3.39 0.06
C LEU A 40 -9.99 -4.88 -0.31
N ARG A 41 -11.04 -5.26 -1.06
CA ARG A 41 -11.10 -6.55 -1.74
C ARG A 41 -10.21 -6.51 -2.98
N TYR A 42 -9.37 -7.51 -3.16
CA TYR A 42 -8.41 -7.56 -4.26
C TYR A 42 -8.13 -9.00 -4.72
N ASP A 43 -7.72 -9.16 -5.98
CA ASP A 43 -7.25 -10.43 -6.52
C ASP A 43 -5.79 -10.65 -6.12
N TRP A 44 -5.53 -11.69 -5.31
CA TRP A 44 -4.19 -11.97 -4.79
C TRP A 44 -3.18 -12.32 -5.89
N ARG A 45 -3.63 -12.81 -7.05
CA ARG A 45 -2.77 -13.13 -8.19
C ARG A 45 -2.28 -11.88 -8.91
N LYS A 46 -3.05 -10.80 -8.83
CA LYS A 46 -2.73 -9.48 -9.43
C LYS A 46 -2.09 -8.52 -8.43
N SER A 47 -1.97 -8.90 -7.15
CA SER A 47 -1.37 -8.05 -6.14
C SER A 47 0.08 -7.72 -6.47
N ALA A 48 0.44 -6.45 -6.32
CA ALA A 48 1.80 -5.95 -6.50
C ALA A 48 2.67 -6.13 -5.23
N SER A 49 2.15 -6.80 -4.20
CA SER A 49 2.94 -7.18 -3.02
C SER A 49 3.93 -8.28 -3.37
N SER A 50 5.18 -8.12 -2.93
CA SER A 50 6.29 -9.00 -3.32
C SER A 50 6.32 -10.32 -2.56
N ALA A 51 6.14 -10.27 -1.23
CA ALA A 51 6.21 -11.46 -0.38
C ALA A 51 4.84 -11.83 0.21
N LEU A 52 3.94 -10.85 0.37
CA LEU A 52 2.72 -10.97 1.15
C LEU A 52 1.45 -10.71 0.32
N LYS A 53 1.42 -11.21 -0.92
CA LYS A 53 0.30 -11.03 -1.85
C LYS A 53 -1.04 -11.60 -1.38
N MET A 54 -1.05 -12.54 -0.43
CA MET A 54 -2.28 -13.06 0.18
C MET A 54 -2.79 -12.21 1.35
N THR A 55 -2.01 -11.21 1.78
CA THR A 55 -2.29 -10.34 2.93
C THR A 55 -2.51 -8.89 2.50
N TYR A 56 -1.76 -8.41 1.49
CA TYR A 56 -1.78 -7.03 1.03
C TYR A 56 -2.12 -6.90 -0.45
N CYS A 57 -2.86 -5.84 -0.79
CA CYS A 57 -3.24 -5.52 -2.17
C CYS A 57 -2.10 -4.90 -3.01
N SER A 58 -1.07 -4.33 -2.37
CA SER A 58 0.06 -3.70 -3.05
C SER A 58 1.30 -3.66 -2.16
N SER A 59 2.47 -3.47 -2.79
CA SER A 59 3.74 -3.24 -2.10
C SER A 59 3.71 -2.02 -1.17
N LEU A 60 2.87 -1.02 -1.45
CA LEU A 60 2.69 0.14 -0.56
C LEU A 60 2.04 -0.24 0.77
N CYS A 61 1.03 -1.12 0.75
CA CYS A 61 0.41 -1.59 1.98
C CYS A 61 1.36 -2.49 2.77
N GLU A 62 2.07 -3.38 2.07
CA GLU A 62 3.08 -4.26 2.66
C GLU A 62 4.19 -3.48 3.37
N ARG A 63 4.84 -2.54 2.68
CA ARG A 63 5.99 -1.79 3.23
C ARG A 63 5.62 -0.97 4.46
N ALA A 64 4.41 -0.45 4.50
CA ALA A 64 4.00 0.43 5.57
C ALA A 64 3.62 -0.33 6.84
N ASP A 65 3.07 -1.54 6.73
CA ASP A 65 2.81 -2.39 7.90
C ASP A 65 4.10 -3.04 8.42
N LEU A 66 5.09 -3.28 7.53
CA LEU A 66 6.41 -3.78 7.92
C LEU A 66 7.32 -2.68 8.52
N GLY A 67 7.00 -1.40 8.31
CA GLY A 67 7.68 -0.26 8.93
C GLY A 67 9.09 0.06 8.40
N PHE A 68 9.84 -0.93 7.90
CA PHE A 68 11.19 -0.77 7.36
C PHE A 68 11.48 -1.88 6.34
N THR A 69 12.05 -1.52 5.20
CA THR A 69 12.58 -2.51 4.24
C THR A 69 14.09 -2.56 4.37
N LEU A 70 14.70 -3.74 4.20
CA LEU A 70 16.14 -3.91 4.27
C LEU A 70 16.86 -2.94 3.30
N GLU A 71 16.25 -2.65 2.15
CA GLU A 71 16.78 -1.71 1.16
C GLU A 71 16.82 -0.26 1.67
N ALA A 72 15.90 0.13 2.57
CA ALA A 72 15.93 1.45 3.19
C ALA A 72 17.12 1.56 4.15
N LEU A 73 17.39 0.52 4.96
CA LEU A 73 18.54 0.47 5.86
C LEU A 73 19.87 0.53 5.07
N LEU A 74 20.00 -0.29 4.03
CA LEU A 74 21.21 -0.32 3.20
C LEU A 74 21.49 0.99 2.46
N LYS A 75 20.44 1.74 2.08
CA LYS A 75 20.60 3.06 1.45
C LYS A 75 21.13 4.12 2.43
N VAL A 76 20.71 4.05 3.69
CA VAL A 76 21.21 4.97 4.73
C VAL A 76 22.70 4.73 4.97
N GLU A 77 23.12 3.47 5.15
CA GLU A 77 24.54 3.13 5.35
C GLU A 77 25.43 3.60 4.19
N ARG A 78 24.97 3.47 2.95
CA ARG A 78 25.72 3.96 1.79
C ARG A 78 25.81 5.49 1.77
N ALA A 79 24.72 6.20 2.06
CA ALA A 79 24.72 7.66 2.08
C ALA A 79 25.65 8.24 3.16
N GLU A 80 25.72 7.61 4.33
CA GLU A 80 26.68 7.98 5.38
C GLU A 80 28.14 7.73 4.93
N ARG A 81 28.38 6.66 4.17
CA ARG A 81 29.72 6.30 3.69
C ARG A 81 30.21 7.15 2.51
N GLU A 82 29.29 7.73 1.74
CA GLU A 82 29.57 8.61 0.59
C GLU A 82 29.52 10.11 0.96
N ALA A 83 29.25 10.48 2.22
CA ALA A 83 29.28 11.86 2.67
C ALA A 83 30.69 12.45 2.50
N PRO A 84 30.87 13.47 1.65
CA PRO A 84 32.20 14.00 1.36
C PRO A 84 32.76 14.78 2.55
N GLU A 85 34.01 14.45 2.88
CA GLU A 85 34.95 15.23 3.70
C GLU A 85 35.28 16.57 3.02
N THR A 86 34.27 17.41 2.78
CA THR A 86 34.42 18.76 2.21
C THR A 86 33.64 19.74 3.07
N ALA A 87 34.10 19.92 4.30
CA ALA A 87 33.70 21.03 5.16
C ALA A 87 34.95 21.61 5.85
N ALA A 88 35.91 22.07 5.05
CA ALA A 88 36.92 23.01 5.52
C ALA A 88 36.55 24.40 4.97
N PRO A 89 36.01 25.34 5.77
CA PRO A 89 36.14 26.74 5.43
C PRO A 89 37.60 27.12 5.72
N ALA A 90 38.39 27.28 4.66
CA ALA A 90 39.69 27.92 4.76
C ALA A 90 39.47 29.37 5.23
N ILE A 91 40.05 29.72 6.38
CA ILE A 91 40.20 31.10 6.89
C ILE A 91 41.64 31.51 6.66
#